data_AF-A0A0B7AD57-F1
#
_entry.id   AF-A0A0B7AD57-F1
#
_cell.length_a   1.000
_cell.length_b   1.000
_cell.length_c   1.000
_cell.angle_alpha   90.00
_cell.angle_beta   90.00
_cell.angle_gamma   90.00
#
_symmetry.space_group_name_H-M   'P 1'
#
loop_
_entity.id
_entity.type
_entity.pdbx_description
1 polymer ?
#
loop_
_entity_poly.entity_id
_entity_poly.type
_entity_poly.pdbx_seq_one_letter_code
_entity_poly.pdbx_strand_id
1 'polypeptide(L)' 'MKDEDVKDRLKNTTQDALDLGAFGAPIILAVVDGRKEWVFGSDRFPIFADLIGEKWEGPVPGVTSKL' A
#
# COMPACT_ATOMS: atom_id res chain seq x y z
N MET A 1 -9.85 -21.62 20.10
CA MET A 1 -10.93 -21.10 19.23
C MET A 1 -10.69 -19.65 18.81
N LYS A 2 -10.35 -18.72 19.71
CA LYS A 2 -9.97 -17.33 19.32
C LYS A 2 -8.61 -17.23 18.62
N ASP A 3 -7.64 -18.06 19.00
CA ASP A 3 -6.29 -17.96 18.46
C ASP A 3 -6.16 -18.47 17.02
N GLU A 4 -6.92 -19.49 16.64
CA GLU A 4 -6.84 -20.06 15.27
C GLU A 4 -7.42 -19.09 14.24
N ASP A 5 -8.56 -18.46 14.52
CA ASP A 5 -9.13 -17.44 13.62
C ASP A 5 -8.17 -16.26 13.41
N VAL A 6 -7.46 -15.82 14.47
CA VAL A 6 -6.44 -14.77 14.37
C VAL A 6 -5.25 -15.22 13.51
N LYS A 7 -4.75 -16.44 13.72
CA LYS A 7 -3.63 -17.00 12.94
C LYS A 7 -4.00 -17.17 11.48
N ASP A 8 -5.17 -17.72 11.19
CA ASP A 8 -5.67 -17.93 9.85
C ASP A 8 -5.84 -16.60 9.12
N ARG A 9 -6.42 -15.59 9.79
CA ARG A 9 -6.57 -14.25 9.21
C ARG A 9 -5.23 -13.60 8.91
N LEU A 10 -4.25 -13.70 9.81
CA LEU A 10 -2.89 -13.19 9.59
C LEU A 10 -2.23 -13.89 8.40
N LYS A 11 -2.33 -15.22 8.32
CA LYS A 11 -1.76 -16.01 7.23
C LYS A 11 -2.40 -15.66 5.89
N ASN A 12 -3.73 -15.60 5.85
CA ASN A 12 -4.47 -15.28 4.62
C ASN A 12 -4.18 -13.86 4.13
N THR A 13 -4.13 -12.87 5.04
CA THR A 13 -3.78 -11.49 4.67
C THR A 13 -2.36 -11.39 4.12
N THR A 14 -1.42 -12.16 4.67
CA THR A 14 -0.04 -12.24 4.16
C THR A 14 -0.01 -12.94 2.81
N GLN A 15 -0.81 -13.98 2.61
CA GLN A 15 -0.92 -14.67 1.32
C GLN A 15 -1.48 -13.75 0.23
N ASP A 16 -2.49 -12.94 0.54
CA ASP A 16 -3.04 -11.95 -0.40
C ASP A 16 -1.94 -10.99 -0.90
N ALA A 17 -1.04 -10.55 -0.02
CA ALA A 17 0.10 -9.72 -0.39
C ALA A 17 1.10 -10.47 -1.29
N LEU A 18 1.40 -11.73 -0.98
CA LEU A 18 2.29 -12.56 -1.81
C LEU A 18 1.70 -12.82 -3.20
N ASP A 19 0.40 -13.07 -3.28
CA ASP A 19 -0.32 -13.29 -4.54
C ASP A 19 -0.32 -12.04 -5.44
N LEU A 20 -0.17 -10.84 -4.85
CA LEU A 20 0.04 -9.58 -5.56
C LEU A 20 1.49 -9.35 -6.00
N GLY A 21 2.43 -10.22 -5.60
CA GLY A 21 3.85 -10.12 -5.93
C GLY A 21 4.71 -9.42 -4.87
N ALA A 22 4.24 -9.33 -3.62
CA ALA A 22 5.04 -8.75 -2.55
C ALA A 22 6.31 -9.55 -2.28
N PHE A 23 7.42 -8.82 -2.14
CA PHE A 23 8.72 -9.36 -1.73
C PHE A 23 9.25 -8.74 -0.42
N GLY A 24 8.45 -7.86 0.20
CA GLY A 24 8.75 -7.16 1.44
C GLY A 24 7.58 -6.28 1.86
N ALA A 25 7.80 -5.42 2.85
CA ALA A 25 6.79 -4.49 3.35
C ALA A 25 7.36 -3.06 3.56
N PRO A 26 6.53 -2.00 3.42
CA PRO A 26 5.12 -2.05 3.02
C PRO A 26 4.95 -2.29 1.51
N ILE A 27 3.87 -2.96 1.15
CA ILE A 27 3.22 -2.78 -0.16
C ILE A 27 1.97 -1.92 0.06
N ILE A 28 1.63 -1.06 -0.89
CA ILE A 28 0.41 -0.25 -0.83
C ILE A 28 -0.34 -0.50 -2.13
N LEU A 29 -1.55 -1.06 -2.01
CA LEU A 29 -2.42 -1.41 -3.13
C LEU A 29 -3.53 -0.36 -3.28
N ALA A 30 -3.75 0.10 -4.51
CA ALA A 30 -4.92 0.86 -4.93
C ALA A 30 -5.70 0.10 -6.01
N VAL A 31 -7.02 0.27 -6.02
CA VAL A 31 -7.87 -0.15 -7.14
C VAL A 31 -8.28 1.10 -7.91
N VAL A 32 -7.64 1.35 -9.04
CA VAL A 32 -7.87 2.53 -9.90
C VAL A 32 -8.50 2.04 -11.20
N ASP A 33 -9.69 2.55 -11.55
CA ASP A 33 -10.44 2.15 -12.75
C ASP A 33 -10.60 0.63 -12.92
N GLY A 34 -10.80 -0.08 -11.81
CA GLY A 34 -10.95 -1.54 -11.77
C GLY A 34 -9.65 -2.33 -11.93
N ARG A 35 -8.49 -1.65 -12.02
CA ARG A 35 -7.16 -2.27 -12.06
C ARG A 35 -6.51 -2.22 -10.69
N LYS A 36 -5.82 -3.30 -10.33
CA LYS A 36 -5.02 -3.39 -9.10
C LYS A 36 -3.62 -2.86 -9.40
N GLU A 37 -3.30 -1.71 -8.82
CA GLU A 37 -2.02 -1.05 -8.93
C GLU A 37 -1.36 -0.99 -7.56
N TRP A 38 -0.06 -1.21 -7.46
CA TRP A 38 0.61 -1.21 -6.16
C TRP A 38 2.03 -0.65 -6.22
N VAL A 39 2.50 -0.14 -5.08
CA VAL A 39 3.88 0.31 -4.87
C VAL A 39 4.51 -0.40 -3.67
N PHE A 40 5.83 -0.57 -3.70
CA PHE A 40 6.62 -1.07 -2.58
C PHE A 40 7.43 0.07 -1.95
N GLY A 41 7.52 0.07 -0.61
CA GLY A 41 8.31 1.03 0.15
C GLY A 41 7.53 2.28 0.54
N SER A 42 8.02 2.98 1.57
CA SER A 42 7.42 4.24 2.07
C SER A 42 7.87 5.48 1.30
N ASP A 43 8.80 5.34 0.35
CA ASP A 43 9.34 6.43 -0.46
C ASP A 43 8.60 6.61 -1.80
N ARG A 44 7.62 5.74 -2.10
CA ARG A 44 6.86 5.76 -3.36
C ARG A 44 5.54 6.52 -3.30
N PHE A 45 5.22 7.19 -2.19
CA PHE A 45 4.00 8.01 -2.11
C PHE A 45 3.87 9.10 -3.20
N PRO A 46 4.95 9.77 -3.66
CA PRO A 46 4.82 10.70 -4.79
C PRO A 46 4.32 10.03 -6.08
N ILE A 47 4.82 8.82 -6.37
CA ILE A 47 4.37 8.02 -7.53
C ILE A 47 2.96 7.49 -7.28
N PHE A 48 2.66 7.07 -6.05
CA PHE A 48 1.35 6.57 -5.68
C PHE A 48 0.27 7.65 -5.83
N ALA A 49 0.56 8.90 -5.48
CA ALA A 49 -0.35 10.04 -5.67
C ALA A 49 -0.69 10.25 -7.15
N ASP A 50 0.33 10.27 -8.03
CA ASP A 50 0.12 10.34 -9.49
C ASP A 50 -0.72 9.17 -10.00
N LEU A 51 -0.43 7.95 -9.53
CA LEU A 51 -1.12 6.73 -9.92
C LEU A 51 -2.62 6.76 -9.57
N ILE A 52 -3.00 7.37 -8.44
CA ILE A 52 -4.40 7.50 -8.02
C ILE A 52 -5.05 8.82 -8.47
N GLY A 53 -4.35 9.65 -9.26
CA GLY A 53 -4.86 10.93 -9.77
C GLY A 53 -4.90 12.07 -8.73
N GLU A 54 -4.12 11.97 -7.66
CA GLU A 54 -4.06 12.94 -6.57
C GLU A 54 -2.78 13.79 -6.61
N LYS A 55 -2.86 14.99 -6.04
CA LYS A 55 -1.69 15.85 -5.88
C LYS A 55 -0.87 15.41 -4.66
N TRP A 56 0.43 15.20 -4.85
CA TRP A 56 1.35 14.99 -3.72
C TRP A 56 1.66 16.31 -2.99
N GLU A 57 1.37 16.38 -1.69
CA GLU A 57 1.63 17.54 -0.84
C GLU A 57 2.85 17.38 0.08
N GLY A 58 3.69 16.37 -0.18
CA GLY A 58 4.76 15.99 0.72
C GLY A 58 4.30 15.02 1.82
N PRO A 59 5.25 14.47 2.60
CA PRO A 59 4.94 13.48 3.64
C PRO A 59 4.14 14.05 4.82
N VAL A 60 4.10 15.39 4.95
CA VAL A 60 3.27 16.11 5.92
C VAL A 60 2.42 17.11 5.14
N PRO A 61 1.21 16.73 4.71
CA PRO A 61 0.30 17.61 3.98
C PRO A 61 0.05 18.92 4.73
N GLY A 62 -0.11 20.03 4.00
CA GLY A 62 -0.29 21.36 4.57
C GLY A 62 0.97 22.03 5.13
N VAL A 63 2.12 21.36 5.12
CA VAL A 63 3.43 21.95 5.45
C VAL A 63 4.21 22.13 4.15
N THR A 64 4.83 23.30 3.95
CA THR A 64 5.68 23.54 2.79
C THR A 64 6.85 22.54 2.77
N SER A 65 6.77 21.58 1.85
CA SER A 65 7.88 20.69 1.53
C SER A 65 9.04 21.48 0.94
N LYS A 66 10.28 21.12 1.29
CA LYS A 66 11.50 21.67 0.67
C LYS A 66 11.93 20.89 -0.58
N LEU A 67 11.25 19.79 -0.88
CA LEU A 67 11.33 19.02 -2.12
C LEU A 67 10.27 19.53 -3.08
#